data_AF-I6AXR9-F1
#
_entry.id   AF-I6AXR9-F1
#
_cell.length_a   1.000
_cell.length_b   1.000
_cell.length_c   1.000
_cell.angle_alpha   90.00
_cell.angle_beta   90.00
_cell.angle_gamma   90.00
#
_symmetry.space_group_name_H-M   'P 1'
#
loop_
_entity.id
_entity.type
_entity.pdbx_description
1 polymer ?
#
loop_
_entity_poly.entity_id
_entity_poly.type
_entity_poly.pdbx_seq_one_letter_code
_entity_poly.pdbx_strand_id
1 'polypeptide(L)'
;MKFRSAKGVTLVEALIVILIIVVLGLMAIPAFNRINATQQEKKVVNNLRLLNDAAQRYFVRTGESTVTFNELVGPGKEIGEITPVAGESYPRVINRDEPEIRATGSTIPGKETIAYTN
;
A
#
# COMPACT_ATOMS: atom_id res chain seq x y z
N MET A 1 -31.54 36.10 27.01
CA MET A 1 -30.87 35.39 25.91
C MET A 1 -31.93 35.10 24.84
N LYS A 2 -31.91 35.79 23.69
CA LYS A 2 -32.91 35.61 22.62
C LYS A 2 -32.54 34.35 21.81
N PHE A 3 -33.32 33.28 21.90
CA PHE A 3 -33.20 32.15 20.99
C PHE A 3 -33.70 32.58 19.60
N ARG A 4 -32.81 32.52 18.60
CA ARG A 4 -33.15 32.80 17.20
C ARG A 4 -34.17 31.77 16.73
N SER A 5 -35.25 32.25 16.09
CA SER A 5 -36.24 31.37 15.45
C SER A 5 -35.55 30.52 14.38
N ALA A 6 -35.47 29.22 14.62
CA ALA A 6 -35.04 28.26 13.60
C ALA A 6 -36.18 28.11 12.60
N LYS A 7 -35.99 28.59 11.37
CA LYS A 7 -36.89 28.24 10.26
C LYS A 7 -36.89 26.72 10.14
N GLY A 8 -38.06 26.08 10.31
CA GLY A 8 -38.20 24.64 10.18
C GLY A 8 -37.90 24.21 8.75
N VAL A 9 -37.02 23.22 8.59
CA VAL A 9 -36.79 22.55 7.30
C VAL A 9 -38.04 21.74 6.97
N THR A 10 -38.54 21.84 5.74
CA THR A 10 -39.67 21.02 5.33
C THR A 10 -39.26 19.55 5.21
N LEU A 11 -40.19 18.62 5.47
CA LEU A 11 -39.90 17.19 5.33
C LEU A 11 -39.38 16.86 3.93
N VAL A 12 -39.91 17.52 2.89
CA VAL A 12 -39.51 17.32 1.49
C VAL A 12 -38.07 17.79 1.23
N GLU A 13 -37.67 18.94 1.76
CA GLU A 13 -36.28 19.41 1.64
C GLU A 13 -35.29 18.44 2.28
N ALA A 14 -35.60 17.94 3.48
CA ALA A 14 -34.76 16.95 4.15
C ALA A 14 -34.66 15.64 3.36
N LEU A 15 -35.76 15.19 2.74
CA LEU A 15 -35.79 13.97 1.93
C LEU A 15 -34.90 14.05 0.69
N ILE A 16 -34.92 15.18 -0.03
CA ILE A 16 -34.10 15.36 -1.23
C ILE A 16 -32.60 15.34 -0.87
N VAL A 17 -32.23 16.01 0.23
CA VAL A 17 -30.83 16.04 0.68
C VAL A 17 -30.34 14.64 1.06
N ILE A 18 -31.14 13.89 1.82
CA ILE A 18 -30.79 12.51 2.21
C ILE A 18 -30.66 11.62 0.96
N LEU A 19 -31.59 11.73 0.00
CA LEU A 19 -31.54 10.96 -1.24
C LEU A 19 -30.24 11.20 -2.02
N ILE A 20 -29.83 12.46 -2.18
CA ILE A 20 -28.60 12.81 -2.89
C ILE A 20 -27.39 12.25 -2.15
N ILE A 21 -27.32 12.39 -0.81
CA ILE A 21 -26.20 11.87 -0.01
C ILE A 21 -26.13 10.33 -0.12
N VAL A 22 -27.26 9.63 -0.12
CA VAL A 22 -27.29 8.16 -0.29
C VAL A 22 -26.76 7.76 -1.66
N VAL A 23 -27.22 8.39 -2.74
CA VAL A 23 -26.75 8.08 -4.10
C VAL A 23 -25.26 8.39 -4.25
N LEU A 24 -24.79 9.53 -3.74
CA LEU A 24 -23.36 9.88 -3.74
C LEU A 24 -22.53 8.89 -2.90
N GLY A 25 -23.04 8.50 -1.73
CA GLY A 25 -22.39 7.54 -0.84
C GLY A 25 -22.20 6.16 -1.49
N LEU A 26 -23.20 5.68 -2.23
CA LEU A 26 -23.12 4.42 -2.97
C LEU A 26 -22.01 4.44 -4.04
N MET A 27 -21.81 5.57 -4.72
CA MET A 27 -20.74 5.71 -5.72
C MET A 27 -19.35 5.89 -5.08
N ALA A 28 -19.28 6.47 -3.89
CA ALA A 28 -18.02 6.77 -3.21
C ALA A 28 -17.28 5.51 -2.72
N ILE A 29 -18.00 4.54 -2.13
CA ILE A 29 -17.41 3.32 -1.54
C ILE A 29 -16.54 2.52 -2.54
N PRO A 30 -17.02 2.15 -3.75
CA PRO A 30 -16.21 1.39 -4.69
C PRO A 30 -15.01 2.18 -5.21
N ALA A 31 -15.13 3.50 -5.37
CA ALA A 31 -14.01 4.36 -5.78
C ALA A 31 -12.92 4.41 -4.70
N PHE A 32 -13.28 4.57 -3.42
CA PHE A 32 -12.33 4.55 -2.31
C PHE A 32 -11.59 3.22 -2.18
N ASN A 33 -12.28 2.09 -2.33
CA ASN A 33 -11.66 0.77 -2.29
C ASN A 33 -10.57 0.61 -3.36
N ARG A 34 -10.83 1.10 -4.59
CA ARG A 34 -9.83 1.08 -5.68
C ARG A 34 -8.64 1.96 -5.38
N ILE A 35 -8.87 3.18 -4.90
CA ILE A 35 -7.79 4.12 -4.56
C ILE A 35 -6.89 3.51 -3.47
N ASN A 36 -7.48 2.92 -2.43
CA ASN A 36 -6.73 2.29 -1.35
C ASN A 36 -5.88 1.12 -1.85
N ALA A 37 -6.47 0.22 -2.66
CA ALA A 37 -5.74 -0.90 -3.27
C ALA A 37 -4.55 -0.43 -4.10
N THR A 38 -4.71 0.58 -4.96
CA THR A 38 -3.61 1.15 -5.75
C THR A 38 -2.55 1.82 -4.87
N GLN A 39 -2.94 2.50 -3.80
CA GLN A 39 -1.99 3.11 -2.87
C GLN A 39 -1.21 2.07 -2.06
N GLN A 40 -1.85 0.95 -1.69
CA GLN A 40 -1.18 -0.18 -1.06
C GLN A 40 -0.19 -0.82 -2.05
N GLU A 41 -0.61 -1.10 -3.29
CA GLU A 41 0.25 -1.66 -4.34
C GLU A 41 1.51 -0.81 -4.55
N LYS A 42 1.36 0.51 -4.68
CA LYS A 42 2.50 1.44 -4.82
C LYS A 42 3.45 1.39 -3.63
N LYS A 43 2.94 1.25 -2.41
CA LYS A 43 3.78 1.12 -1.21
C LYS A 43 4.55 -0.20 -1.19
N VAL A 44 3.90 -1.31 -1.57
CA VAL A 44 4.57 -2.62 -1.71
C VAL A 44 5.68 -2.56 -2.76
N VAL A 45 5.39 -2.00 -3.94
CA VAL A 45 6.41 -1.80 -4.99
C VAL A 45 7.55 -0.91 -4.49
N ASN A 46 7.25 0.14 -3.72
CA ASN A 46 8.29 0.97 -3.13
C ASN A 46 9.16 0.21 -2.12
N ASN A 47 8.58 -0.64 -1.28
CA ASN A 47 9.34 -1.48 -0.35
C ASN A 47 10.22 -2.48 -1.09
N LEU A 48 9.70 -3.10 -2.16
CA LEU A 48 10.50 -3.94 -3.06
C LEU A 48 11.66 -3.12 -3.65
N ARG A 49 11.40 -1.95 -4.21
CA ARG A 49 12.46 -1.08 -4.73
C ARG A 49 13.55 -0.78 -3.69
N LEU A 50 13.17 -0.42 -2.47
CA LEU A 50 14.14 -0.20 -1.38
C LEU A 50 14.97 -1.45 -1.10
N LEU A 51 14.35 -2.62 -1.10
CA LEU A 51 15.00 -3.90 -0.91
C LEU A 51 15.97 -4.23 -2.04
N ASN A 52 15.58 -4.00 -3.29
CA ASN A 52 16.45 -4.15 -4.45
C ASN A 52 17.67 -3.20 -4.36
N ASP A 53 17.43 -1.92 -4.05
CA ASP A 53 18.51 -0.92 -3.94
C ASP A 53 19.50 -1.31 -2.82
N ALA A 54 19.01 -1.82 -1.70
CA ALA A 54 19.85 -2.32 -0.61
C ALA A 54 20.62 -3.59 -1.01
N ALA A 55 19.98 -4.54 -1.70
CA ALA A 55 20.61 -5.74 -2.21
C ALA A 55 21.74 -5.39 -3.20
N GLN A 56 21.50 -4.47 -4.13
CA GLN A 56 22.51 -4.01 -5.09
C GLN A 56 23.73 -3.39 -4.39
N ARG A 57 23.51 -2.54 -3.38
CA ARG A 57 24.63 -1.97 -2.59
C ARG A 57 25.40 -3.05 -1.83
N TYR A 58 24.70 -4.04 -1.28
CA TYR A 58 25.34 -5.18 -0.62
C TYR A 58 26.22 -5.96 -1.60
N PHE A 59 25.69 -6.30 -2.78
CA PHE A 59 26.41 -7.05 -3.82
C PHE A 59 27.66 -6.32 -4.32
N VAL A 60 27.62 -5.00 -4.47
CA VAL A 60 28.81 -4.20 -4.84
C VAL A 60 29.86 -4.21 -3.73
N ARG A 61 29.45 -4.24 -2.46
CA ARG A 61 30.36 -4.19 -1.30
C ARG A 61 31.00 -5.54 -0.99
N THR A 62 30.25 -6.63 -1.04
CA THR A 62 30.73 -7.97 -0.65
C THR A 62 31.24 -8.78 -1.84
N GLY A 63 30.79 -8.45 -3.06
CA GLY A 63 31.03 -9.25 -4.26
C GLY A 63 30.17 -10.51 -4.34
N GLU A 64 29.29 -10.76 -3.36
CA GLU A 64 28.36 -11.89 -3.38
C GLU A 64 27.25 -11.69 -4.42
N SER A 65 26.67 -12.80 -4.87
CA SER A 65 25.55 -12.83 -5.80
C SER A 65 24.21 -13.13 -5.12
N THR A 66 24.22 -13.46 -3.83
CA THR A 66 23.03 -13.78 -3.05
C THR A 66 23.06 -13.07 -1.70
N VAL A 67 21.89 -12.66 -1.22
CA VAL A 67 21.74 -12.01 0.09
C VAL A 67 20.39 -12.40 0.69
N THR A 68 20.35 -12.58 2.00
CA THR A 68 19.11 -12.89 2.70
C THR A 68 18.41 -11.63 3.20
N PHE A 69 17.08 -11.69 3.35
CA PHE A 69 16.29 -10.58 3.86
C PHE A 69 16.79 -10.07 5.21
N ASN A 70 17.18 -10.98 6.12
CA ASN A 70 17.68 -10.65 7.46
C ASN A 70 19.04 -9.94 7.45
N GLU A 71 19.79 -10.03 6.36
CA GLU A 71 21.06 -9.32 6.20
C GLU A 71 20.86 -7.87 5.72
N LEU A 72 19.76 -7.62 5.01
CA LEU A 72 19.39 -6.30 4.51
C LEU A 72 18.51 -5.50 5.47
N VAL A 73 17.62 -6.18 6.19
CA VAL A 73 16.59 -5.55 7.02
C VAL A 73 16.82 -5.86 8.50
N GLY A 74 16.95 -4.80 9.30
CA GLY A 74 17.05 -4.88 10.76
C GLY A 74 17.80 -3.70 11.39
N PRO A 75 17.88 -3.65 12.73
CA PRO A 75 18.57 -2.58 13.43
C PRO A 75 20.04 -2.49 13.02
N GLY A 76 20.46 -1.32 12.52
CA GLY A 76 21.85 -1.08 12.06
C GLY A 76 22.20 -1.70 10.70
N LYS A 77 21.22 -2.18 9.93
CA LYS A 77 21.41 -2.68 8.55
C LYS A 77 21.09 -1.60 7.51
N GLU A 78 21.20 -1.96 6.23
CA GLU A 78 20.90 -1.08 5.08
C GLU A 78 19.47 -0.54 5.14
N ILE A 79 18.52 -1.32 5.64
CA ILE A 79 17.14 -0.94 5.86
C ILE A 79 16.80 -1.20 7.34
N GLY A 80 16.36 -0.17 8.06
CA GLY A 80 16.04 -0.30 9.48
C GLY A 80 14.86 -1.23 9.75
N GLU A 81 13.79 -1.10 8.96
CA GLU A 81 12.59 -1.93 9.03
C GLU A 81 11.81 -1.87 7.72
N ILE A 82 11.15 -2.97 7.34
CA ILE A 82 10.13 -3.00 6.29
C ILE A 82 8.85 -3.53 6.91
N THR A 83 7.81 -2.70 6.95
CA THR A 83 6.49 -3.10 7.44
C THR A 83 5.61 -3.55 6.27
N PRO A 84 5.03 -4.76 6.31
CA PRO A 84 4.02 -5.17 5.34
C PRO A 84 2.82 -4.24 5.32
N VAL A 85 2.26 -4.00 4.13
CA VAL A 85 1.19 -3.01 3.92
C VAL A 85 -0.18 -3.68 3.71
N ALA A 86 -0.18 -4.86 3.12
CA ALA A 86 -1.35 -5.65 2.74
C ALA A 86 -1.14 -7.15 3.06
N GLY A 87 -0.42 -7.46 4.13
CA GLY A 87 -0.17 -8.85 4.56
C GLY A 87 0.82 -9.61 3.68
N GLU A 88 1.52 -8.92 2.78
CA GLU A 88 2.49 -9.52 1.88
C GLU A 88 3.77 -9.98 2.61
N SER A 89 4.38 -11.01 2.05
CA SER A 89 5.69 -11.51 2.44
C SER A 89 6.73 -11.14 1.39
N TYR A 90 7.87 -10.64 1.86
CA TYR A 90 9.01 -10.28 1.02
C TYR A 90 9.91 -11.51 0.77
N PRO A 91 10.71 -11.50 -0.32
CA PRO A 91 11.54 -12.65 -0.66
C PRO A 91 12.59 -12.88 0.43
N ARG A 92 12.75 -14.14 0.85
CA ARG A 92 13.71 -14.53 1.90
C ARG A 92 15.16 -14.43 1.41
N VAL A 93 15.38 -14.69 0.12
CA VAL A 93 16.68 -14.64 -0.55
C VAL A 93 16.52 -13.82 -1.81
N ILE A 94 17.48 -12.97 -2.09
CA ILE A 94 17.54 -12.14 -3.30
C ILE A 94 18.82 -12.50 -4.03
N ASN A 95 18.69 -12.79 -5.32
CA ASN A 95 19.80 -13.12 -6.19
C ASN A 95 20.09 -11.93 -7.12
N ARG A 96 21.36 -11.65 -7.38
CA ARG A 96 21.78 -10.58 -8.29
C ARG A 96 21.27 -10.81 -9.72
N ASP A 97 21.23 -12.06 -10.15
CA ASP A 97 20.92 -12.44 -11.53
C ASP A 97 19.40 -12.53 -11.80
N GLU A 98 18.57 -12.35 -10.77
CA GLU A 98 17.12 -12.39 -10.91
C GLU A 98 16.62 -11.01 -11.36
N PRO A 99 15.92 -10.91 -12.50
CA PRO A 99 15.51 -9.62 -13.08
C PRO A 99 14.40 -8.93 -12.27
N GLU A 100 13.75 -9.66 -11.36
CA GLU A 100 12.63 -9.17 -10.58
C GLU A 100 12.69 -9.68 -9.14
N ILE A 101 12.15 -8.88 -8.23
CA ILE A 101 11.89 -9.27 -6.85
C ILE A 101 10.39 -9.25 -6.59
N ARG A 102 9.91 -10.29 -5.90
CA ARG A 102 8.47 -10.57 -5.76
C ARG A 102 8.05 -10.57 -4.30
N ALA A 103 7.01 -9.79 -3.98
CA ALA A 103 6.23 -9.94 -2.76
C ALA A 103 5.03 -10.86 -3.04
N THR A 104 4.74 -11.79 -2.13
CA THR A 104 3.66 -12.79 -2.27
C THR A 104 2.68 -12.72 -1.11
N GLY A 105 1.45 -13.22 -1.31
CA GLY A 105 0.42 -13.27 -0.27
C GLY A 105 -0.25 -11.93 0.04
N SER A 106 -0.15 -10.95 -0.86
CA SER A 106 -0.84 -9.66 -0.72
C SER A 106 -2.36 -9.85 -0.72
N THR A 107 -3.06 -9.20 0.20
CA THR A 107 -4.53 -9.22 0.29
C THR A 107 -5.20 -8.23 -0.67
N ILE A 108 -4.44 -7.55 -1.53
CA ILE A 108 -4.98 -6.62 -2.52
C ILE A 108 -5.74 -7.45 -3.59
N PRO A 109 -7.02 -7.12 -3.88
CA PRO A 109 -7.80 -7.88 -4.85
C PRO A 109 -7.13 -7.97 -6.22
N GLY A 110 -6.94 -9.21 -6.71
CA GLY A 110 -6.29 -9.48 -8.01
C GLY A 110 -4.78 -9.24 -8.05
N LYS A 111 -4.13 -9.00 -6.89
CA LYS A 111 -2.71 -8.67 -6.76
C LYS A 111 -2.06 -9.49 -5.64
N GLU A 112 -2.23 -10.81 -5.69
CA GLU A 112 -1.64 -11.73 -4.70
C GLU A 112 -0.11 -11.77 -4.77
N THR A 113 0.44 -11.54 -5.96
CA THR A 113 1.89 -11.38 -6.20
C THR A 113 2.16 -10.03 -6.83
N ILE A 114 3.09 -9.28 -6.24
CA ILE A 114 3.54 -7.97 -6.73
C ILE A 114 5.04 -8.11 -7.04
N ALA A 115 5.41 -7.85 -8.28
CA ALA A 115 6.80 -7.89 -8.72
C ALA A 115 7.32 -6.48 -8.94
N TYR A 116 8.60 -6.28 -8.66
CA TYR A 116 9.36 -5.11 -9.06
C TYR A 116 10.54 -5.56 -9.93
N THR A 117 10.65 -4.96 -11.10
CA THR A 117 11.75 -5.13 -12.06
C THR A 117 12.50 -3.80 -12.12
N ASN A 118 13.83 -3.86 -12.01
CA ASN A 118 14.69 -2.68 -12.15
C ASN A 118 14.88 -2.31 -13.62
#